data_AF-A0A267EXP7-F1
#
_entry.id   AF-A0A267EXP7-F1
#
_cell.length_a   1.000
_cell.length_b   1.000
_cell.length_c   1.000
_cell.angle_alpha   90.00
_cell.angle_beta   90.00
_cell.angle_gamma   90.00
#
_symmetry.space_group_name_H-M   'P 1'
#
loop_
_entity.id
_entity.type
_entity.pdbx_description
1 polymer ?
#
loop_
_entity_poly.entity_id
_entity_poly.type
_entity_poly.pdbx_seq_one_letter_code
_entity_poly.pdbx_strand_id
1 'polypeptide(L)'
;LLLLLLWLFVARMDLRQLDPELRRYLRVTRLPEVYEALLAGLAIMQPINPCKWIAEKLFYLQEVGISQIDWDSFIDEEMKPKESPFAIKGVTGLFGGDMGQFGKDIDAPSPEMISRAYQHYNRKSFRRHFDSWLQFHLYRRRRLVEKRRILAKADGHFFQTKVGQIFGTWLEWTRFRKGRQAMAYQILQRVLHVSVVRVMFKAWHGVSLEARKTREYFERELRRLERGDNVTEDEVLSKSTGEARDDLSLVSESLRQQILRHLSLADMSRAACVCRAWKAHTQSSELLHKLDFGQVRQHLTPLVAKKFLAQSGPMLGHLSLAGCRDLPLEVFQCIGACRNLQDVNLSECASLTDDAVGQIVQGCPLLIYVNLSFTGISDNSLRLVAKHAENVRFLSLASCQQLSDRGLQFLAQGQGVHKLELLDLSEGVQFSSDAIVHLASKCHKIKHLMFNDMYNMQSACLMEVASHCPSVEHYELFGCSSLTDDSFRAISNRSLRVLKLDKNDIITDAAFGHLGRRCPELHQLCVADCVRVTDQALKAIGQLRYIRVLNLADCVRLSDAGARASPRRRSPSRCASSTSPTPSASPTTE
;
A
#
# COMPACT_ATOMS: atom_id res chain seq x y z
N LEU A 1 27.92 15.72 42.80
CA LEU A 1 26.86 16.10 43.76
C LEU A 1 25.99 14.91 44.16
N LEU A 2 25.21 14.29 43.26
CA LEU A 2 24.41 13.08 43.55
C LEU A 2 25.25 11.92 44.12
N LEU A 3 26.43 11.64 43.55
CA LEU A 3 27.37 10.64 44.08
C LEU A 3 28.00 11.02 45.43
N LEU A 4 28.14 12.33 45.71
CA LEU A 4 28.72 12.84 46.96
C LEU A 4 27.71 12.72 48.12
N LEU A 5 26.42 12.93 47.83
CA LEU A 5 25.31 12.72 48.77
C LEU A 5 25.02 11.24 48.97
N LEU A 6 25.03 10.42 47.90
CA LEU A 6 24.97 8.96 48.02
C LEU A 6 26.11 8.45 48.91
N TRP A 7 27.31 9.00 48.77
CA TRP A 7 28.43 8.66 49.64
C TRP A 7 28.19 9.11 51.09
N LEU A 8 27.74 10.34 51.35
CA LEU A 8 27.44 10.83 52.71
C LEU A 8 26.30 10.04 53.41
N PHE A 9 25.28 9.63 52.67
CA PHE A 9 24.10 8.92 53.19
C PHE A 9 24.35 7.42 53.34
N VAL A 10 25.10 6.80 52.41
CA VAL A 10 25.53 5.40 52.50
C VAL A 10 26.65 5.22 53.53
N ALA A 11 27.53 6.23 53.72
CA ALA A 11 28.66 6.18 54.65
C ALA A 11 28.32 6.58 56.11
N ARG A 12 27.07 6.90 56.44
CA ARG A 12 26.62 7.19 57.82
C ARG A 12 27.50 8.24 58.55
N MET A 13 27.83 9.36 57.91
CA MET A 13 28.51 10.44 58.64
C MET A 13 27.52 11.21 59.53
N ASP A 14 27.89 11.42 60.79
CA ASP A 14 27.18 12.34 61.69
C ASP A 14 27.36 13.77 61.15
N LEU A 15 26.26 14.41 60.72
CA LEU A 15 26.26 15.75 60.15
C LEU A 15 26.84 16.82 61.09
N ARG A 16 26.97 16.48 62.38
CA ARG A 16 27.61 17.30 63.42
C ARG A 16 29.13 17.37 63.33
N GLN A 17 29.76 16.45 62.57
CA GLN A 17 31.21 16.41 62.35
C GLN A 17 31.64 17.03 61.00
N LEU A 18 30.68 17.49 60.17
CA LEU A 18 31.02 18.19 58.92
C LEU A 18 31.51 19.60 59.19
N ASP A 19 32.42 20.04 58.31
CA ASP A 19 32.91 21.40 58.24
C ASP A 19 31.78 22.45 58.28
N PRO A 20 31.87 23.52 59.11
CA PRO A 20 30.77 24.47 59.31
C PRO A 20 30.30 25.18 58.03
N GLU A 21 31.19 25.44 57.08
CA GLU A 21 30.82 26.05 55.79
C GLU A 21 30.00 25.08 54.93
N LEU A 22 30.42 23.81 54.88
CA LEU A 22 29.67 22.78 54.16
C LEU A 22 28.30 22.50 54.81
N ARG A 23 28.22 22.56 56.14
CA ARG A 23 26.95 22.46 56.88
C ARG A 23 26.01 23.63 56.57
N ARG A 24 26.55 24.85 56.52
CA ARG A 24 25.81 26.05 56.13
C ARG A 24 25.35 25.96 54.67
N TYR A 25 26.21 25.50 53.77
CA TYR A 25 25.87 25.27 52.36
C TYR A 25 24.72 24.27 52.21
N LEU A 26 24.79 23.11 52.87
CA LEU A 26 23.72 22.10 52.81
C LEU A 26 22.39 22.61 53.39
N ARG A 27 22.43 23.44 54.43
CA ARG A 27 21.25 24.06 55.03
C ARG A 27 20.65 25.15 54.13
N VAL A 28 21.47 25.98 53.50
CA VAL A 28 21.02 27.04 52.58
C VAL A 28 20.46 26.45 51.29
N THR A 29 21.05 25.36 50.80
CA THR A 29 20.63 24.72 49.55
C THR A 29 19.49 23.71 49.70
N ARG A 30 19.06 23.39 50.94
CA ARG A 30 18.02 22.38 51.25
C ARG A 30 18.20 21.06 50.48
N LEU A 31 19.46 20.72 50.25
CA LEU A 31 19.88 19.60 49.42
C LEU A 31 19.45 18.24 50.01
N PRO A 32 19.40 18.03 51.34
CA PRO A 32 18.84 16.82 51.93
C PRO A 32 17.36 16.61 51.58
N GLU A 33 16.55 17.66 51.61
CA GLU A 33 15.11 17.58 51.32
C GLU A 33 14.84 17.28 49.84
N VAL A 34 15.60 17.91 48.93
CA VAL A 34 15.56 17.61 47.49
C VAL A 34 15.87 16.13 47.23
N TYR A 35 16.88 15.61 47.93
CA TYR A 35 17.30 14.23 47.77
C TYR A 35 16.27 13.24 48.32
N GLU A 36 15.67 13.54 49.48
CA GLU A 36 14.59 12.73 50.06
C GLU A 36 13.38 12.65 49.11
N ALA A 37 12.97 13.76 48.53
CA ALA A 37 11.88 13.81 47.56
C ALA A 37 12.17 13.00 46.29
N LEU A 38 13.40 13.09 45.74
CA LEU A 38 13.81 12.32 44.56
C LEU A 38 13.84 10.82 44.85
N LEU A 39 14.34 10.40 46.01
CA LEU A 39 14.36 9.00 46.41
C LEU A 39 12.96 8.43 46.62
N ALA A 40 12.08 9.17 47.29
CA ALA A 40 10.69 8.77 47.50
C ALA A 40 9.95 8.64 46.15
N GLY A 41 10.12 9.63 45.26
CA GLY A 41 9.57 9.58 43.91
C GLY A 41 10.10 8.40 43.09
N LEU A 42 11.41 8.10 43.12
CA LEU A 42 11.97 6.94 42.41
C LEU A 42 11.44 5.60 42.95
N ALA A 43 11.31 5.49 44.28
CA ALA A 43 10.84 4.28 44.93
C ALA A 43 9.37 3.97 44.60
N ILE A 44 8.54 5.02 44.49
CA ILE A 44 7.09 4.91 44.36
C ILE A 44 6.63 4.99 42.90
N MET A 45 7.14 5.96 42.13
CA MET A 45 6.72 6.17 40.72
C MET A 45 7.33 5.16 39.75
N GLN A 46 8.42 4.49 40.12
CA GLN A 46 9.12 3.46 39.32
C GLN A 46 9.25 3.80 37.81
N PRO A 47 9.83 4.95 37.45
CA PRO A 47 9.92 5.38 36.06
C PRO A 47 10.79 4.41 35.23
N ILE A 48 10.36 4.16 33.98
CA ILE A 48 11.04 3.25 33.04
C ILE A 48 12.50 3.66 32.81
N ASN A 49 12.79 4.97 32.85
CA ASN A 49 14.14 5.51 32.77
C ASN A 49 14.41 6.47 33.95
N PRO A 50 15.02 5.99 35.05
CA PRO A 50 15.20 6.77 36.27
C PRO A 50 16.17 7.95 36.07
N CYS A 51 17.18 7.83 35.22
CA CYS A 51 18.13 8.92 34.96
C CYS A 51 17.47 10.09 34.24
N LYS A 52 16.65 9.82 33.21
CA LYS A 52 15.89 10.85 32.50
C LYS A 52 14.88 11.52 33.43
N TRP A 53 14.18 10.73 34.23
CA TRP A 53 13.19 11.22 35.19
C TRP A 53 13.82 12.13 36.27
N ILE A 54 14.98 11.75 36.83
CA ILE A 54 15.72 12.60 37.79
C ILE A 54 16.11 13.92 37.14
N ALA A 55 16.63 13.89 35.90
CA ALA A 55 17.01 15.12 35.19
C ALA A 55 15.81 16.05 35.00
N GLU A 56 14.67 15.52 34.55
CA GLU A 56 13.42 16.28 34.39
C GLU A 56 12.94 16.91 35.70
N LYS A 57 13.01 16.19 36.83
CA LYS A 57 12.61 16.73 38.14
C LYS A 57 13.60 17.77 38.68
N LEU A 58 14.90 17.63 38.41
CA LEU A 58 15.89 18.65 38.75
C LEU A 58 15.72 19.93 37.92
N PHE A 59 15.40 19.81 36.63
CA PHE A 59 15.06 20.97 35.79
C PHE A 59 13.79 21.66 36.28
N TYR A 60 12.76 20.90 36.66
CA TYR A 60 11.55 21.45 37.27
C TYR A 60 11.84 22.25 38.56
N LEU A 61 12.73 21.76 39.41
CA LEU A 61 13.15 22.50 40.62
C LEU A 61 13.94 23.77 40.33
N GLN A 62 14.65 23.81 39.20
CA GLN A 62 15.35 25.01 38.76
C GLN A 62 14.37 26.12 38.34
N GLU A 63 13.21 25.75 37.81
CA GLU A 63 12.16 26.68 37.38
C GLU A 63 11.25 27.14 38.54
N VAL A 64 10.88 26.22 39.45
CA VAL A 64 9.89 26.47 40.51
C VAL A 64 10.53 26.92 41.83
N GLY A 65 11.83 26.63 42.03
CA GLY A 65 12.55 26.93 43.26
C GLY A 65 12.39 25.86 44.36
N ILE A 66 13.30 25.89 45.34
CA ILE A 66 13.49 24.82 46.36
C ILE A 66 12.78 25.17 47.69
N SER A 67 12.08 26.31 47.74
CA SER A 67 11.52 26.89 48.98
C SER A 67 10.40 26.06 49.61
N GLN A 68 9.70 25.22 48.85
CA GLN A 68 8.54 24.43 49.31
C GLN A 68 8.61 22.95 48.90
N ILE A 69 9.80 22.34 48.93
CA ILE A 69 9.93 20.90 48.70
C ILE A 69 9.69 20.13 50.01
N ASP A 70 8.74 19.21 49.95
CA ASP A 70 8.52 18.13 50.91
C ASP A 70 8.86 16.75 50.30
N TRP A 71 9.00 15.73 51.15
CA TRP A 71 9.43 14.38 50.76
C TRP A 71 8.53 13.70 49.71
N ASP A 72 7.28 14.14 49.55
CA ASP A 72 6.29 13.58 48.63
C ASP A 72 6.09 14.42 47.35
N SER A 73 6.87 15.50 47.16
CA SER A 73 6.67 16.49 46.08
C SER A 73 6.75 15.90 44.66
N PHE A 74 7.37 14.73 44.48
CA PHE A 74 7.51 14.06 43.18
C PHE A 74 6.67 12.79 43.04
N ILE A 75 5.68 12.62 43.92
CA ILE A 75 4.74 11.50 43.90
C ILE A 75 3.37 12.03 43.48
N ASP A 76 2.75 11.36 42.51
CA ASP A 76 1.38 11.71 42.06
C ASP A 76 0.39 11.53 43.22
N GLU A 77 -0.59 12.43 43.33
CA GLU A 77 -1.58 12.49 44.44
C GLU A 77 -2.29 11.15 44.69
N GLU A 78 -2.55 10.36 43.64
CA GLU A 78 -3.20 9.04 43.75
C GLU A 78 -2.32 7.97 44.40
N MET A 79 -0.99 8.16 44.41
CA MET A 79 0.00 7.20 44.91
C MET A 79 0.74 7.67 46.16
N LYS A 80 0.34 8.81 46.73
CA LYS A 80 0.95 9.34 47.96
C LYS A 80 0.66 8.44 49.17
N PRO A 81 1.69 7.88 49.82
CA PRO A 81 1.49 7.13 51.05
C PRO A 81 1.14 8.07 52.21
N LYS A 82 0.38 7.57 53.20
CA LYS A 82 -0.05 8.34 54.38
C LYS A 82 1.11 8.80 55.27
N GLU A 83 2.26 8.12 55.20
CA GLU A 83 3.48 8.43 55.95
C GLU A 83 4.72 8.27 55.05
N SER A 84 5.79 9.01 55.35
CA SER A 84 7.06 8.92 54.60
C SER A 84 7.68 7.53 54.75
N PRO A 85 8.10 6.86 53.65
CA PRO A 85 8.83 5.58 53.70
C PRO A 85 10.15 5.64 54.46
N PHE A 86 10.67 6.85 54.68
CA PHE A 86 11.99 7.08 55.27
C PHE A 86 11.95 7.63 56.69
N ALA A 87 10.75 7.97 57.20
CA ALA A 87 10.43 8.43 58.56
C ALA A 87 11.65 8.83 59.43
N ILE A 88 12.39 9.87 59.04
CA ILE A 88 13.36 10.51 59.91
C ILE A 88 12.59 11.56 60.71
N LYS A 89 12.10 11.19 61.90
CA LYS A 89 11.64 12.20 62.87
C LYS A 89 12.82 13.13 63.17
N GLY A 90 12.78 14.34 62.60
CA GLY A 90 13.63 15.46 62.98
C GLY A 90 14.94 15.58 62.19
N VAL A 91 14.87 16.01 60.93
CA VAL A 91 15.99 16.73 60.29
C VAL A 91 16.37 17.94 61.16
N THR A 92 15.43 18.55 61.87
CA THR A 92 15.65 19.59 62.88
C THR A 92 16.47 19.12 64.11
N GLY A 93 16.37 17.84 64.52
CA GLY A 93 17.16 17.26 65.62
C GLY A 93 18.61 16.90 65.24
N LEU A 94 18.89 16.75 63.94
CA LEU A 94 20.25 16.57 63.41
C LEU A 94 21.08 17.87 63.47
N PHE A 95 20.41 19.03 63.61
CA PHE A 95 21.00 20.36 63.55
C PHE A 95 21.00 21.14 64.87
N GLY A 96 20.48 20.57 65.96
CA GLY A 96 20.61 21.11 67.32
C GLY A 96 19.82 22.39 67.58
N GLY A 97 18.52 22.41 67.29
CA GLY A 97 17.62 23.53 67.62
C GLY A 97 16.78 23.28 68.87
N ASP A 98 17.12 24.04 69.93
CA ASP A 98 16.35 24.45 71.13
C ASP A 98 15.59 23.41 71.98
N MET A 99 16.20 23.04 73.10
CA MET A 99 15.55 22.41 74.25
C MET A 99 14.97 23.51 75.17
N GLY A 100 13.84 24.07 74.75
CA GLY A 100 13.03 24.93 75.60
C GLY A 100 11.93 24.12 76.30
N GLN A 101 12.04 24.02 77.63
CA GLN A 101 11.02 23.55 78.57
C GLN A 101 10.57 22.09 78.41
N PHE A 102 11.10 21.18 79.23
CA PHE A 102 10.30 20.30 80.09
C PHE A 102 11.22 19.70 81.17
N GLY A 103 10.69 19.69 82.39
CA GLY A 103 11.41 19.51 83.64
C GLY A 103 11.90 18.09 83.94
N LYS A 104 12.72 18.07 84.98
CA LYS A 104 13.28 16.92 85.70
C LYS A 104 12.20 15.88 86.07
N ASP A 105 12.40 14.62 85.71
CA ASP A 105 12.79 13.53 86.64
C ASP A 105 12.35 12.13 86.17
N ILE A 106 13.30 11.20 86.31
CA ILE A 106 13.21 9.73 86.51
C ILE A 106 13.05 8.83 85.25
N ASP A 107 14.05 7.93 85.12
CA ASP A 107 14.18 6.77 84.22
C ASP A 107 14.46 7.00 82.72
N ALA A 108 15.35 7.95 82.38
CA ALA A 108 15.93 7.99 81.04
C ALA A 108 17.05 6.93 80.90
N PRO A 109 16.93 5.95 79.97
CA PRO A 109 18.00 4.98 79.72
C PRO A 109 19.28 5.72 79.34
N SER A 110 20.43 5.31 79.88
CA SER A 110 21.70 5.99 79.63
C SER A 110 21.98 6.08 78.12
N PRO A 111 22.70 7.11 77.64
CA PRO A 111 23.03 7.25 76.22
C PRO A 111 23.68 6.00 75.61
N GLU A 112 24.43 5.24 76.41
CA GLU A 112 24.97 3.92 76.01
C GLU A 112 23.91 2.83 75.91
N MET A 113 22.90 2.80 76.80
CA MET A 113 21.79 1.85 76.71
C MET A 113 20.87 2.15 75.53
N ILE A 114 20.59 3.43 75.25
CA ILE A 114 19.85 3.84 74.05
C ILE A 114 20.66 3.51 72.80
N SER A 115 21.97 3.80 72.78
CA SER A 115 22.85 3.46 71.65
C SER A 115 22.94 1.94 71.42
N ARG A 116 23.03 1.12 72.48
CA ARG A 116 23.01 -0.35 72.39
C ARG A 116 21.66 -0.90 71.95
N ALA A 117 20.54 -0.40 72.48
CA ALA A 117 19.20 -0.79 72.07
C ALA A 117 18.92 -0.38 70.62
N TYR A 118 19.35 0.82 70.21
CA TYR A 118 19.27 1.33 68.85
C TYR A 118 20.15 0.53 67.88
N GLN A 119 21.39 0.22 68.26
CA GLN A 119 22.27 -0.65 67.48
C GLN A 119 21.72 -2.08 67.36
N HIS A 120 21.11 -2.62 68.43
CA HIS A 120 20.46 -3.93 68.41
C HIS A 120 19.23 -3.94 67.51
N TYR A 121 18.35 -2.96 67.66
CA TYR A 121 17.12 -2.82 66.87
C TYR A 121 17.46 -2.60 65.39
N ASN A 122 18.39 -1.70 65.06
CA ASN A 122 18.79 -1.45 63.68
C ASN A 122 19.62 -2.58 63.06
N ARG A 123 20.56 -3.22 63.76
CA ARG A 123 21.28 -4.37 63.18
C ARG A 123 20.38 -5.58 62.95
N LYS A 124 19.43 -5.84 63.85
CA LYS A 124 18.62 -7.07 63.80
C LYS A 124 17.36 -6.88 62.95
N SER A 125 16.73 -5.70 63.01
CA SER A 125 15.56 -5.36 62.19
C SER A 125 15.96 -5.05 60.75
N PHE A 126 16.98 -4.22 60.49
CA PHE A 126 17.41 -3.93 59.11
C PHE A 126 17.90 -5.20 58.41
N ARG A 127 18.65 -6.07 59.09
CA ARG A 127 19.13 -7.33 58.51
C ARG A 127 17.98 -8.30 58.25
N ARG A 128 16.99 -8.41 59.15
CA ARG A 128 15.78 -9.21 58.90
C ARG A 128 14.91 -8.65 57.76
N HIS A 129 14.71 -7.34 57.70
CA HIS A 129 13.92 -6.70 56.63
C HIS A 129 14.66 -6.77 55.30
N PHE A 130 15.98 -6.56 55.29
CA PHE A 130 16.82 -6.71 54.10
C PHE A 130 16.91 -8.16 53.63
N ASP A 131 17.06 -9.12 54.54
CA ASP A 131 17.04 -10.55 54.20
C ASP A 131 15.64 -10.95 53.70
N SER A 132 14.57 -10.45 54.30
CA SER A 132 13.19 -10.70 53.82
C SER A 132 12.93 -10.05 52.46
N TRP A 133 13.43 -8.83 52.25
CA TRP A 133 13.39 -8.12 50.96
C TRP A 133 14.19 -8.87 49.90
N LEU A 134 15.41 -9.31 50.23
CA LEU A 134 16.26 -10.09 49.34
C LEU A 134 15.61 -11.44 49.00
N GLN A 135 15.04 -12.14 49.98
CA GLN A 135 14.30 -13.38 49.75
C GLN A 135 13.05 -13.17 48.91
N PHE A 136 12.31 -12.08 49.11
CA PHE A 136 11.17 -11.70 48.28
C PHE A 136 11.59 -11.42 46.83
N HIS A 137 12.68 -10.68 46.61
CA HIS A 137 13.19 -10.40 45.27
C HIS A 137 13.77 -11.65 44.59
N LEU A 138 14.46 -12.52 45.32
CA LEU A 138 14.91 -13.83 44.82
C LEU A 138 13.72 -14.74 44.49
N TYR A 139 12.68 -14.76 45.32
CA TYR A 139 11.42 -15.46 45.04
C TYR A 139 10.73 -14.91 43.79
N ARG A 140 10.62 -13.59 43.65
CA ARG A 140 10.03 -12.93 42.47
C ARG A 140 10.82 -13.22 41.20
N ARG A 141 12.16 -13.21 41.27
CA ARG A 141 13.05 -13.59 40.16
C ARG A 141 12.86 -15.06 39.76
N ARG A 142 12.77 -15.97 40.74
CA ARG A 142 12.45 -17.40 40.49
C ARG A 142 11.08 -17.58 39.83
N ARG A 143 10.04 -16.89 40.29
CA ARG A 143 8.71 -16.92 39.64
C ARG A 143 8.71 -16.35 38.23
N LEU A 144 9.49 -15.30 37.95
CA LEU A 144 9.62 -14.74 36.60
C LEU A 144 10.29 -15.73 35.64
N VAL A 145 11.35 -16.41 36.08
CA VAL A 145 12.02 -17.47 35.30
C VAL A 145 11.07 -18.64 35.07
N GLU A 146 10.32 -19.06 36.09
CA GLU A 146 9.35 -20.15 35.96
C GLU A 146 8.17 -19.77 35.04
N LYS A 147 7.66 -18.54 35.14
CA LYS A 147 6.63 -18.02 34.22
C LYS A 147 7.13 -17.99 32.78
N ARG A 148 8.38 -17.57 32.54
CA ARG A 148 9.01 -17.63 31.20
C ARG A 148 9.14 -19.08 30.71
N ARG A 149 9.51 -20.02 31.59
CA ARG A 149 9.60 -21.44 31.26
C ARG A 149 8.24 -22.04 30.88
N ILE A 150 7.19 -21.71 31.62
CA ILE A 150 5.81 -22.14 31.34
C ILE A 150 5.31 -21.52 30.02
N LEU A 151 5.54 -20.23 29.79
CA LEU A 151 5.19 -19.56 28.54
C LEU A 151 5.93 -20.16 27.35
N ALA A 152 7.23 -20.44 27.46
CA ALA A 152 7.99 -21.09 26.40
C ALA A 152 7.47 -22.51 26.07
N LYS A 153 7.03 -23.26 27.09
CA LYS A 153 6.35 -24.56 26.88
C LYS A 153 4.98 -24.39 26.21
N ALA A 154 4.22 -23.36 26.61
CA ALA A 154 2.91 -23.06 26.02
C ALA A 154 3.05 -22.61 24.55
N ASP A 155 4.05 -21.80 24.22
CA ASP A 155 4.39 -21.40 22.85
C ASP A 155 4.81 -22.62 22.03
N GLY A 156 5.72 -23.46 22.56
CA GLY A 156 6.11 -24.71 21.91
C GLY A 156 4.92 -25.62 21.59
N HIS A 157 4.00 -25.77 22.55
CA HIS A 157 2.75 -26.52 22.35
C HIS A 157 1.80 -25.84 21.35
N PHE A 158 1.67 -24.51 21.37
CA PHE A 158 0.83 -23.78 20.40
C PHE A 158 1.33 -23.98 18.96
N PHE A 159 2.64 -23.87 18.74
CA PHE A 159 3.23 -24.06 17.42
C PHE A 159 3.19 -25.53 16.96
N GLN A 160 3.54 -26.49 17.82
CA GLN A 160 3.53 -27.90 17.45
C GLN A 160 2.10 -28.46 17.28
N THR A 161 1.18 -28.08 18.17
CA THR A 161 -0.13 -28.73 18.25
C THR A 161 -1.20 -27.97 17.48
N LYS A 162 -1.28 -26.63 17.57
CA LYS A 162 -2.29 -25.86 16.82
C LYS A 162 -1.81 -25.48 15.42
N VAL A 163 -0.64 -24.86 15.31
CA VAL A 163 -0.14 -24.43 13.99
C VAL A 163 0.23 -25.66 13.14
N GLY A 164 0.93 -26.65 13.71
CA GLY A 164 1.26 -27.90 13.02
C GLY A 164 0.05 -28.68 12.51
N GLN A 165 -1.01 -28.82 13.32
CA GLN A 165 -2.24 -29.50 12.86
C GLN A 165 -2.98 -28.69 11.79
N ILE A 166 -3.16 -27.38 11.99
CA ILE A 166 -3.83 -26.51 11.01
C ILE A 166 -3.06 -26.51 9.68
N PHE A 167 -1.73 -26.41 9.74
CA PHE A 167 -0.88 -26.41 8.55
C PHE A 167 -0.84 -27.79 7.89
N GLY A 168 -0.88 -28.87 8.67
CA GLY A 168 -1.02 -30.24 8.18
C GLY A 168 -2.34 -30.45 7.45
N THR A 169 -3.48 -30.10 8.07
CA THR A 169 -4.81 -30.17 7.44
C THR A 169 -4.91 -29.27 6.21
N TRP A 170 -4.33 -28.07 6.26
CA TRP A 170 -4.26 -27.17 5.10
C TRP A 170 -3.39 -27.74 3.98
N LEU A 171 -2.25 -28.36 4.30
CA LEU A 171 -1.37 -28.99 3.32
C LEU A 171 -2.04 -30.20 2.67
N GLU A 172 -2.73 -31.03 3.44
CA GLU A 172 -3.54 -32.15 2.95
C GLU A 172 -4.70 -31.67 2.07
N TRP A 173 -5.44 -30.65 2.50
CA TRP A 173 -6.50 -30.05 1.70
C TRP A 173 -5.97 -29.42 0.40
N THR A 174 -4.81 -28.79 0.45
CA THR A 174 -4.15 -28.20 -0.73
C THR A 174 -3.69 -29.29 -1.70
N ARG A 175 -3.12 -30.40 -1.20
CA ARG A 175 -2.77 -31.58 -2.00
C ARG A 175 -4.03 -32.21 -2.62
N PHE A 176 -5.10 -32.37 -1.84
CA PHE A 176 -6.40 -32.88 -2.32
C PHE A 176 -6.99 -31.97 -3.41
N ARG A 177 -6.97 -30.65 -3.21
CA ARG A 177 -7.49 -29.67 -4.19
C ARG A 177 -6.65 -29.67 -5.48
N LYS A 178 -5.33 -29.71 -5.38
CA LYS A 178 -4.43 -29.86 -6.55
C LYS A 178 -4.67 -31.19 -7.27
N GLY A 179 -4.89 -32.29 -6.53
CA GLY A 179 -5.24 -33.59 -7.10
C GLY A 179 -6.59 -33.58 -7.82
N ARG A 180 -7.62 -32.99 -7.22
CA ARG A 180 -8.94 -32.79 -7.84
C ARG A 180 -8.88 -31.91 -9.08
N GLN A 181 -8.07 -30.84 -9.06
CA GLN A 181 -7.84 -29.99 -10.24
C GLN A 181 -7.10 -30.75 -11.34
N ALA A 182 -6.06 -31.53 -11.02
CA ALA A 182 -5.36 -32.35 -11.98
C ALA A 182 -6.27 -33.43 -12.59
N MET A 183 -7.11 -34.07 -11.78
CA MET A 183 -8.07 -35.07 -12.24
C MET A 183 -9.19 -34.44 -13.07
N ALA A 184 -9.72 -33.29 -12.65
CA ALA A 184 -10.70 -32.53 -13.45
C ALA A 184 -10.09 -32.06 -14.77
N TYR A 185 -8.83 -31.63 -14.77
CA TYR A 185 -8.09 -31.27 -15.98
C TYR A 185 -7.89 -32.49 -16.89
N GLN A 186 -7.56 -33.66 -16.35
CA GLN A 186 -7.46 -34.90 -17.13
C GLN A 186 -8.82 -35.38 -17.67
N ILE A 187 -9.91 -35.24 -16.91
CA ILE A 187 -11.26 -35.56 -17.35
C ILE A 187 -11.69 -34.57 -18.44
N LEU A 188 -11.46 -33.28 -18.26
CA LEU A 188 -11.74 -32.24 -19.26
C LEU A 188 -10.88 -32.45 -20.50
N GLN A 189 -9.59 -32.78 -20.37
CA GLN A 189 -8.74 -33.15 -21.49
C GLN A 189 -9.23 -34.41 -22.18
N ARG A 190 -9.69 -35.45 -21.46
CA ARG A 190 -10.27 -36.66 -22.09
C ARG A 190 -11.60 -36.36 -22.77
N VAL A 191 -12.48 -35.58 -22.16
CA VAL A 191 -13.78 -35.20 -22.76
C VAL A 191 -13.55 -34.30 -23.96
N LEU A 192 -12.67 -33.30 -23.84
CA LEU A 192 -12.28 -32.43 -24.94
C LEU A 192 -11.59 -33.25 -26.04
N HIS A 193 -10.60 -34.08 -25.72
CA HIS A 193 -9.91 -34.92 -26.70
C HIS A 193 -10.84 -35.93 -27.34
N VAL A 194 -11.68 -36.67 -26.61
CA VAL A 194 -12.62 -37.65 -27.22
C VAL A 194 -13.70 -36.97 -28.04
N SER A 195 -14.22 -35.82 -27.60
CA SER A 195 -15.27 -35.08 -28.33
C SER A 195 -14.68 -34.38 -29.55
N VAL A 196 -13.53 -33.71 -29.41
CA VAL A 196 -12.80 -33.05 -30.50
C VAL A 196 -12.28 -34.09 -31.48
N VAL A 197 -11.70 -35.21 -31.03
CA VAL A 197 -11.25 -36.30 -31.90
C VAL A 197 -12.42 -36.97 -32.60
N ARG A 198 -13.57 -37.21 -31.95
CA ARG A 198 -14.78 -37.72 -32.65
C ARG A 198 -15.32 -36.75 -33.68
N VAL A 199 -15.38 -35.45 -33.37
CA VAL A 199 -15.84 -34.40 -34.30
C VAL A 199 -14.85 -34.24 -35.44
N MET A 200 -13.54 -34.24 -35.15
CA MET A 200 -12.47 -34.19 -36.14
C MET A 200 -12.49 -35.44 -37.01
N PHE A 201 -12.52 -36.67 -36.48
CA PHE A 201 -12.59 -37.88 -37.31
C PHE A 201 -13.90 -38.00 -38.09
N LYS A 202 -15.04 -37.54 -37.57
CA LYS A 202 -16.29 -37.46 -38.36
C LYS A 202 -16.17 -36.45 -39.50
N ALA A 203 -15.63 -35.27 -39.25
CA ALA A 203 -15.40 -34.25 -40.26
C ALA A 203 -14.37 -34.72 -41.29
N TRP A 204 -13.28 -35.35 -40.84
CA TRP A 204 -12.18 -35.83 -41.69
C TRP A 204 -12.57 -37.05 -42.52
N HIS A 205 -13.37 -37.97 -41.95
CA HIS A 205 -13.99 -39.06 -42.68
C HIS A 205 -14.98 -38.53 -43.72
N GLY A 206 -15.79 -37.52 -43.39
CA GLY A 206 -16.68 -36.84 -44.33
C GLY A 206 -15.93 -36.24 -45.52
N VAL A 207 -14.90 -35.43 -45.24
CA VAL A 207 -14.06 -34.77 -46.25
C VAL A 207 -13.29 -35.80 -47.10
N SER A 208 -12.82 -36.89 -46.50
CA SER A 208 -12.09 -37.95 -47.21
C SER A 208 -13.02 -38.79 -48.10
N LEU A 209 -14.26 -39.03 -47.67
CA LEU A 209 -15.27 -39.73 -48.48
C LEU A 209 -15.70 -38.88 -49.69
N GLU A 210 -15.84 -37.56 -49.49
CA GLU A 210 -16.10 -36.63 -50.60
C GLU A 210 -14.91 -36.53 -51.55
N ALA A 211 -13.68 -36.40 -51.04
CA ALA A 211 -12.48 -36.38 -51.88
C ALA A 211 -12.32 -37.68 -52.70
N ARG A 212 -12.68 -38.84 -52.15
CA ARG A 212 -12.67 -40.11 -52.88
C ARG A 212 -13.71 -40.14 -54.00
N LYS A 213 -14.94 -39.67 -53.74
CA LYS A 213 -15.99 -39.54 -54.77
C LYS A 213 -15.59 -38.58 -55.88
N THR A 214 -14.93 -37.47 -55.53
CA THR A 214 -14.41 -36.50 -56.49
C THR A 214 -13.30 -37.09 -57.35
N ARG A 215 -12.39 -37.87 -56.77
CA ARG A 215 -11.35 -38.60 -57.53
C ARG A 215 -11.94 -39.68 -58.45
N GLU A 216 -12.89 -40.48 -57.96
CA GLU A 216 -13.61 -41.49 -58.76
C GLU A 216 -14.39 -40.85 -59.93
N TYR A 217 -14.93 -39.64 -59.72
CA TYR A 217 -15.57 -38.84 -60.77
C TYR A 217 -14.57 -38.41 -61.85
N PHE A 218 -13.43 -37.82 -61.47
CA PHE A 218 -12.41 -37.40 -62.43
C PHE A 218 -11.73 -38.56 -63.15
N GLU A 219 -11.51 -39.71 -62.49
CA GLU A 219 -11.01 -40.92 -63.14
C GLU A 219 -12.03 -41.50 -64.15
N ARG A 220 -13.34 -41.39 -63.89
CA ARG A 220 -14.39 -41.75 -64.87
C ARG A 220 -14.42 -40.82 -66.06
N GLU A 221 -14.20 -39.53 -65.84
CA GLU A 221 -14.24 -38.51 -66.90
C GLU A 221 -12.97 -38.56 -67.77
N LEU A 222 -11.81 -38.86 -67.17
CA LEU A 222 -10.58 -39.12 -67.92
C LEU A 222 -10.74 -40.32 -68.87
N ARG A 223 -11.38 -41.40 -68.39
CA ARG A 223 -11.73 -42.58 -69.21
C ARG A 223 -12.79 -42.31 -70.28
N ARG A 224 -13.53 -41.19 -70.21
CA ARG A 224 -14.47 -40.75 -71.26
C ARG A 224 -13.73 -39.97 -72.34
N LEU A 225 -12.80 -39.10 -71.95
CA LEU A 225 -11.92 -38.36 -72.86
C LEU A 225 -10.99 -39.30 -73.65
N GLU A 226 -10.44 -40.35 -73.02
CA GLU A 226 -9.65 -41.39 -73.70
C GLU A 226 -10.45 -42.19 -74.74
N ARG A 227 -11.80 -42.17 -74.67
CA ARG A 227 -12.70 -42.83 -75.62
C ARG A 227 -13.18 -41.91 -76.76
N GLY A 228 -12.73 -40.67 -76.78
CA GLY A 228 -12.96 -39.75 -77.91
C GLY A 228 -14.30 -39.02 -77.91
N ASP A 229 -14.97 -38.90 -76.75
CA ASP A 229 -16.15 -38.06 -76.63
C ASP A 229 -15.74 -36.58 -76.51
N ASN A 230 -16.22 -35.72 -77.44
CA ASN A 230 -15.92 -34.29 -77.48
C ASN A 230 -16.60 -33.53 -76.33
N VAL A 231 -15.81 -32.99 -75.41
CA VAL A 231 -16.27 -32.05 -74.36
C VAL A 231 -15.63 -30.69 -74.60
N THR A 232 -16.44 -29.65 -74.73
CA THR A 232 -16.00 -28.26 -74.98
C THR A 232 -15.36 -27.62 -73.75
N GLU A 233 -14.31 -26.82 -73.95
CA GLU A 233 -13.46 -26.19 -72.91
C GLU A 233 -14.22 -25.38 -71.83
N ASP A 234 -15.45 -24.93 -72.12
CA ASP A 234 -16.27 -24.16 -71.18
C ASP A 234 -16.81 -24.97 -69.99
N GLU A 235 -16.87 -26.30 -70.06
CA GLU A 235 -17.28 -27.12 -68.90
C GLU A 235 -16.13 -27.40 -67.91
N VAL A 236 -14.87 -27.36 -68.36
CA VAL A 236 -13.69 -27.71 -67.56
C VAL A 236 -13.23 -26.54 -66.67
N LEU A 237 -13.43 -25.30 -67.12
CA LEU A 237 -13.02 -24.09 -66.38
C LEU A 237 -14.02 -23.65 -65.30
N SER A 238 -15.24 -24.20 -65.26
CA SER A 238 -16.27 -23.77 -64.30
C SER A 238 -16.17 -24.43 -62.91
N LYS A 239 -15.30 -25.42 -62.69
CA LYS A 239 -15.26 -26.20 -61.44
C LYS A 239 -13.88 -26.32 -60.77
N SER A 240 -12.91 -25.47 -61.13
CA SER A 240 -11.56 -25.48 -60.54
C SER A 240 -11.33 -24.45 -59.42
N THR A 241 -12.30 -24.24 -58.51
CA THR A 241 -12.08 -23.36 -57.33
C THR A 241 -12.26 -24.12 -56.02
N GLY A 242 -11.42 -25.13 -55.82
CA GLY A 242 -11.29 -25.86 -54.56
C GLY A 242 -10.24 -25.27 -53.63
N GLU A 243 -10.20 -23.95 -53.43
CA GLU A 243 -9.61 -23.43 -52.19
C GLU A 243 -10.63 -23.71 -51.09
N ALA A 244 -10.25 -24.45 -50.05
CA ALA A 244 -11.09 -24.66 -48.88
C ALA A 244 -11.48 -23.28 -48.33
N ARG A 245 -12.68 -22.80 -48.68
CA ARG A 245 -13.23 -21.54 -48.21
C ARG A 245 -13.40 -21.68 -46.71
N ASP A 246 -12.65 -20.87 -45.99
CA ASP A 246 -12.75 -20.78 -44.55
C ASP A 246 -14.11 -20.11 -44.21
N ASP A 247 -14.89 -20.66 -43.27
CA ASP A 247 -16.22 -20.13 -42.93
C ASP A 247 -16.17 -18.69 -42.38
N LEU A 248 -15.06 -18.27 -41.77
CA LEU A 248 -14.82 -16.88 -41.38
C LEU A 248 -14.75 -15.99 -42.61
N SER A 249 -14.21 -16.47 -43.74
CA SER A 249 -14.18 -15.72 -45.01
C SER A 249 -15.55 -15.48 -45.62
N LEU A 250 -16.59 -16.22 -45.18
CA LEU A 250 -17.99 -15.98 -45.54
C LEU A 250 -18.61 -14.81 -44.75
N VAL A 251 -17.97 -14.40 -43.66
CA VAL A 251 -18.40 -13.29 -42.82
C VAL A 251 -17.90 -11.97 -43.42
N SER A 252 -18.74 -10.92 -43.37
CA SER A 252 -18.36 -9.58 -43.84
C SER A 252 -17.06 -9.09 -43.21
N GLU A 253 -16.27 -8.32 -43.97
CA GLU A 253 -14.98 -7.82 -43.50
C GLU A 253 -15.07 -7.03 -42.20
N SER A 254 -16.07 -6.15 -42.07
CA SER A 254 -16.31 -5.38 -40.84
C SER A 254 -16.55 -6.28 -39.63
N LEU A 255 -17.37 -7.34 -39.79
CA LEU A 255 -17.67 -8.25 -38.69
C LEU A 255 -16.46 -9.13 -38.34
N ARG A 256 -15.66 -9.57 -39.33
CA ARG A 256 -14.38 -10.28 -39.10
C ARG A 256 -13.43 -9.43 -38.27
N GLN A 257 -13.24 -8.17 -38.65
CA GLN A 257 -12.37 -7.24 -37.92
C GLN A 257 -12.90 -7.00 -36.51
N GLN A 258 -14.21 -6.85 -36.33
CA GLN A 258 -14.81 -6.67 -35.01
C GLN A 258 -14.58 -7.90 -34.12
N ILE A 259 -14.70 -9.12 -34.66
CA ILE A 259 -14.38 -10.36 -33.94
C ILE A 259 -12.90 -10.39 -33.55
N LEU A 260 -12.00 -10.14 -34.50
CA LEU A 260 -10.56 -10.22 -34.28
C LEU A 260 -10.04 -9.11 -33.34
N ARG A 261 -10.67 -7.92 -33.30
CA ARG A 261 -10.34 -6.83 -32.38
C ARG A 261 -10.50 -7.20 -30.90
N HIS A 262 -11.29 -8.23 -30.59
CA HIS A 262 -11.47 -8.73 -29.23
C HIS A 262 -10.40 -9.74 -28.81
N LEU A 263 -9.54 -10.18 -29.73
CA LEU A 263 -8.49 -11.15 -29.44
C LEU A 263 -7.22 -10.46 -28.91
N SER A 264 -6.56 -11.10 -27.95
CA SER A 264 -5.21 -10.69 -27.53
C SER A 264 -4.20 -10.91 -28.65
N LEU A 265 -3.02 -10.30 -28.58
CA LEU A 265 -1.93 -10.57 -29.54
C LEU A 265 -1.53 -12.06 -29.56
N ALA A 266 -1.60 -12.74 -28.40
CA ALA A 266 -1.36 -14.19 -28.29
C ALA A 266 -2.43 -15.00 -29.04
N ASP A 267 -3.70 -14.61 -28.91
CA ASP A 267 -4.82 -15.29 -29.57
C ASP A 267 -4.85 -14.98 -31.07
N MET A 268 -4.53 -13.75 -31.48
CA MET A 268 -4.33 -13.39 -32.89
C MET A 268 -3.18 -14.21 -33.51
N SER A 269 -2.09 -14.41 -32.78
CA SER A 269 -0.99 -15.27 -33.25
C SER A 269 -1.44 -16.73 -33.44
N ARG A 270 -2.27 -17.25 -32.53
CA ARG A 270 -2.86 -18.59 -32.66
C ARG A 270 -3.85 -18.68 -33.83
N ALA A 271 -4.69 -17.66 -34.01
CA ALA A 271 -5.62 -17.53 -35.14
C ALA A 271 -4.87 -17.52 -36.48
N ALA A 272 -3.74 -16.83 -36.56
CA ALA A 272 -2.88 -16.80 -37.74
C ALA A 272 -2.29 -18.17 -38.12
N CYS A 273 -2.25 -19.14 -37.19
CA CYS A 273 -1.78 -20.50 -37.45
C CYS A 273 -2.87 -21.43 -38.02
N VAL A 274 -4.14 -21.01 -38.09
CA VAL A 274 -5.27 -21.86 -38.53
C VAL A 274 -5.20 -22.13 -40.03
N CYS A 275 -5.17 -21.07 -40.85
CA CYS A 275 -5.06 -21.18 -42.31
C CYS A 275 -4.49 -19.88 -42.91
N ARG A 276 -4.20 -19.89 -44.22
CA ARG A 276 -3.65 -18.73 -44.93
C ARG A 276 -4.61 -17.53 -44.91
N ALA A 277 -5.92 -17.75 -45.00
CA ALA A 277 -6.92 -16.70 -44.95
C ALA A 277 -6.97 -16.03 -43.55
N TRP A 278 -7.04 -16.83 -42.48
CA TRP A 278 -6.99 -16.31 -41.11
C TRP A 278 -5.71 -15.51 -40.84
N LYS A 279 -4.55 -16.02 -41.29
CA LYS A 279 -3.30 -15.27 -41.22
C LYS A 279 -3.40 -13.91 -41.90
N ALA A 280 -3.94 -13.83 -43.11
CA ALA A 280 -4.12 -12.56 -43.81
C ALA A 280 -5.08 -11.62 -43.05
N HIS A 281 -6.17 -12.12 -42.48
CA HIS A 281 -7.13 -11.32 -41.71
C HIS A 281 -6.52 -10.72 -40.43
N THR A 282 -5.70 -11.50 -39.71
CA THR A 282 -4.99 -11.00 -38.51
C THR A 282 -3.95 -9.93 -38.80
N GLN A 283 -3.51 -9.79 -40.04
CA GLN A 283 -2.52 -8.80 -40.48
C GLN A 283 -3.16 -7.52 -41.06
N SER A 284 -4.48 -7.34 -40.90
CA SER A 284 -5.15 -6.13 -41.35
C SER A 284 -4.64 -4.88 -40.62
N SER A 285 -4.56 -3.77 -41.34
CA SER A 285 -4.01 -2.50 -40.84
C SER A 285 -4.73 -1.97 -39.60
N GLU A 286 -6.03 -2.20 -39.49
CA GLU A 286 -6.85 -1.78 -38.35
C GLU A 286 -6.61 -2.60 -37.08
N LEU A 287 -6.23 -3.87 -37.20
CA LEU A 287 -5.84 -4.70 -36.05
C LEU A 287 -4.43 -4.34 -35.58
N LEU A 288 -3.55 -3.99 -36.52
CA LEU A 288 -2.17 -3.59 -36.25
C LEU A 288 -2.05 -2.15 -35.70
N HIS A 289 -3.16 -1.40 -35.59
CA HIS A 289 -3.19 -0.10 -34.94
C HIS A 289 -2.86 -0.17 -33.44
N LYS A 290 -3.16 -1.30 -32.80
CA LYS A 290 -2.89 -1.55 -31.38
C LYS A 290 -2.11 -2.86 -31.19
N LEU A 291 -0.88 -2.75 -30.69
CA LEU A 291 -0.02 -3.89 -30.38
C LEU A 291 0.36 -3.90 -28.91
N ASP A 292 -0.04 -4.94 -28.18
CA ASP A 292 0.36 -5.17 -26.81
C ASP A 292 1.17 -6.46 -26.68
N PHE A 293 2.48 -6.30 -26.57
CA PHE A 293 3.42 -7.40 -26.39
C PHE A 293 3.61 -7.79 -24.93
N GLY A 294 3.05 -7.05 -23.96
CA GLY A 294 3.25 -7.33 -22.54
C GLY A 294 2.80 -8.74 -22.14
N GLN A 295 1.73 -9.26 -22.77
CA GLN A 295 1.23 -10.63 -22.54
C GLN A 295 2.11 -11.73 -23.15
N VAL A 296 2.88 -11.41 -24.19
CA VAL A 296 3.74 -12.35 -24.93
C VAL A 296 5.22 -12.01 -24.77
N ARG A 297 5.58 -11.20 -23.76
CA ARG A 297 6.95 -10.68 -23.55
C ARG A 297 8.02 -11.77 -23.50
N GLN A 298 7.70 -12.96 -23.01
CA GLN A 298 8.61 -14.11 -22.94
C GLN A 298 8.93 -14.72 -24.33
N HIS A 299 8.12 -14.43 -25.34
CA HIS A 299 8.26 -14.93 -26.70
C HIS A 299 8.70 -13.83 -27.68
N LEU A 300 8.83 -12.59 -27.24
CA LEU A 300 9.23 -11.48 -28.09
C LEU A 300 10.73 -11.48 -28.29
N THR A 301 11.19 -11.92 -29.47
CA THR A 301 12.58 -11.77 -29.87
C THR A 301 12.81 -10.41 -30.55
N PRO A 302 14.03 -9.86 -30.51
CA PRO A 302 14.33 -8.57 -31.16
C PRO A 302 14.01 -8.53 -32.65
N LEU A 303 14.25 -9.65 -33.37
CA LEU A 303 13.93 -9.78 -34.79
C LEU A 303 12.42 -9.70 -35.04
N VAL A 304 11.62 -10.35 -34.19
CA VAL A 304 10.16 -10.30 -34.26
C VAL A 304 9.66 -8.89 -33.98
N ALA A 305 10.17 -8.24 -32.92
CA ALA A 305 9.81 -6.86 -32.59
C ALA A 305 10.10 -5.89 -33.75
N LYS A 306 11.33 -5.93 -34.31
CA LYS A 306 11.71 -5.10 -35.46
C LYS A 306 10.80 -5.34 -36.66
N LYS A 307 10.50 -6.61 -36.98
CA LYS A 307 9.64 -6.97 -38.10
C LYS A 307 8.22 -6.44 -37.93
N PHE A 308 7.63 -6.58 -36.74
CA PHE A 308 6.30 -6.05 -36.46
C PHE A 308 6.30 -4.52 -36.55
N LEU A 309 7.24 -3.83 -35.90
CA LEU A 309 7.33 -2.37 -35.94
C LEU A 309 7.55 -1.84 -37.37
N ALA A 310 8.35 -2.53 -38.18
CA ALA A 310 8.54 -2.16 -39.59
C ALA A 310 7.27 -2.35 -40.42
N GLN A 311 6.46 -3.38 -40.12
CA GLN A 311 5.21 -3.66 -40.84
C GLN A 311 4.04 -2.78 -40.39
N SER A 312 3.91 -2.53 -39.09
CA SER A 312 2.79 -1.80 -38.50
C SER A 312 3.06 -0.32 -38.29
N GLY A 313 4.33 0.13 -38.35
CA GLY A 313 4.77 1.46 -37.96
C GLY A 313 3.94 2.63 -38.53
N PRO A 314 3.59 2.65 -39.82
CA PRO A 314 2.77 3.72 -40.38
C PRO A 314 1.34 3.81 -39.82
N MET A 315 0.80 2.70 -39.31
CA MET A 315 -0.59 2.60 -38.85
C MET A 315 -0.71 2.51 -37.32
N LEU A 316 0.40 2.32 -36.62
CA LEU A 316 0.45 2.05 -35.19
C LEU A 316 0.08 3.30 -34.39
N GLY A 317 -1.03 3.22 -33.65
CA GLY A 317 -1.45 4.24 -32.69
C GLY A 317 -1.15 3.89 -31.24
N HIS A 318 -1.15 2.61 -30.90
CA HIS A 318 -0.93 2.14 -29.53
C HIS A 318 0.09 1.00 -29.49
N LEU A 319 1.15 1.18 -28.71
CA LEU A 319 2.20 0.18 -28.52
C LEU A 319 2.47 -0.05 -27.03
N SER A 320 2.45 -1.32 -26.62
CA SER A 320 2.90 -1.73 -25.29
C SER A 320 4.00 -2.78 -25.41
N LEU A 321 5.16 -2.46 -24.86
CA LEU A 321 6.32 -3.34 -24.67
C LEU A 321 6.57 -3.61 -23.18
N ALA A 322 5.54 -3.46 -22.35
CA ALA A 322 5.65 -3.53 -20.90
C ALA A 322 6.29 -4.85 -20.42
N GLY A 323 7.38 -4.74 -19.64
CA GLY A 323 8.12 -5.87 -19.12
C GLY A 323 9.02 -6.59 -20.14
N CYS A 324 9.17 -6.08 -21.36
CA CYS A 324 10.14 -6.59 -22.33
C CYS A 324 11.55 -6.08 -21.98
N ARG A 325 12.23 -6.81 -21.07
CA ARG A 325 13.53 -6.39 -20.48
C ARG A 325 14.75 -6.58 -21.39
N ASP A 326 14.69 -7.51 -22.34
CA ASP A 326 15.85 -7.94 -23.14
C ASP A 326 15.85 -7.34 -24.57
N LEU A 327 15.11 -6.26 -24.81
CA LEU A 327 15.06 -5.63 -26.13
C LEU A 327 16.31 -4.76 -26.36
N PRO A 328 17.02 -4.92 -27.50
CA PRO A 328 18.16 -4.07 -27.81
C PRO A 328 17.72 -2.67 -28.24
N LEU A 329 18.66 -1.72 -28.18
CA LEU A 329 18.42 -0.32 -28.45
C LEU A 329 17.73 -0.09 -29.80
N GLU A 330 18.16 -0.80 -30.85
CA GLU A 330 17.63 -0.60 -32.20
C GLU A 330 16.13 -0.89 -32.33
N VAL A 331 15.54 -1.71 -31.45
CA VAL A 331 14.08 -1.92 -31.43
C VAL A 331 13.36 -0.63 -31.04
N PHE A 332 13.87 0.09 -30.04
CA PHE A 332 13.31 1.37 -29.62
C PHE A 332 13.50 2.45 -30.69
N GLN A 333 14.60 2.40 -31.45
CA GLN A 333 14.81 3.31 -32.58
C GLN A 333 13.74 3.14 -33.66
N CYS A 334 13.29 1.89 -33.91
CA CYS A 334 12.19 1.63 -34.84
C CYS A 334 10.85 2.26 -34.37
N ILE A 335 10.64 2.42 -33.06
CA ILE A 335 9.44 3.07 -32.52
C ILE A 335 9.42 4.55 -32.95
N GLY A 336 10.57 5.23 -32.97
CA GLY A 336 10.68 6.61 -33.47
C GLY A 336 10.26 6.79 -34.93
N ALA A 337 10.15 5.72 -35.73
CA ALA A 337 9.61 5.81 -37.08
C ALA A 337 8.07 5.81 -37.13
N CYS A 338 7.39 5.51 -36.02
CA CYS A 338 5.93 5.37 -35.94
C CYS A 338 5.23 6.73 -35.75
N ARG A 339 5.11 7.51 -36.83
CA ARG A 339 4.60 8.90 -36.77
C ARG A 339 3.16 9.06 -36.24
N ASN A 340 2.36 8.01 -36.34
CA ASN A 340 0.96 8.00 -35.89
C ASN A 340 0.78 7.51 -34.45
N LEU A 341 1.88 7.21 -33.74
CA LEU A 341 1.85 6.68 -32.40
C LEU A 341 1.32 7.73 -31.41
N GLN A 342 0.27 7.34 -30.69
CA GLN A 342 -0.42 8.14 -29.68
C GLN A 342 -0.12 7.62 -28.28
N ASP A 343 -0.09 6.29 -28.11
CA ASP A 343 0.15 5.66 -26.81
C ASP A 343 1.35 4.75 -26.87
N VAL A 344 2.30 4.98 -25.97
CA VAL A 344 3.47 4.12 -25.80
C VAL A 344 3.64 3.73 -24.33
N ASN A 345 3.69 2.42 -24.08
CA ASN A 345 4.00 1.86 -22.78
C ASN A 345 5.31 1.07 -22.83
N LEU A 346 6.35 1.63 -22.20
CA LEU A 346 7.69 1.06 -22.10
C LEU A 346 8.05 0.73 -20.64
N SER A 347 7.03 0.56 -19.78
CA SER A 347 7.27 0.27 -18.37
C SER A 347 8.06 -1.02 -18.19
N GLU A 348 8.97 -1.05 -17.21
CA GLU A 348 9.85 -2.19 -16.93
C GLU A 348 10.77 -2.62 -18.10
N CYS A 349 11.00 -1.77 -19.10
CA CYS A 349 12.03 -1.99 -20.13
C CYS A 349 13.42 -1.60 -19.60
N ALA A 350 14.14 -2.56 -19.04
CA ALA A 350 15.44 -2.33 -18.38
C ALA A 350 16.54 -1.77 -19.30
N SER A 351 16.48 -2.04 -20.60
CA SER A 351 17.42 -1.58 -21.62
C SER A 351 17.08 -0.22 -22.23
N LEU A 352 16.00 0.44 -21.78
CA LEU A 352 15.59 1.74 -22.29
C LEU A 352 16.60 2.81 -21.87
N THR A 353 17.12 3.56 -22.85
CA THR A 353 18.08 4.65 -22.63
C THR A 353 17.46 6.01 -22.92
N ASP A 354 18.09 7.08 -22.44
CA ASP A 354 17.60 8.45 -22.68
C ASP A 354 17.60 8.82 -24.17
N ASP A 355 18.57 8.32 -24.94
CA ASP A 355 18.65 8.53 -26.38
C ASP A 355 17.48 7.86 -27.10
N ALA A 356 17.07 6.66 -26.68
CA ALA A 356 15.90 5.98 -27.21
C ALA A 356 14.62 6.78 -26.92
N VAL A 357 14.44 7.26 -25.69
CA VAL A 357 13.30 8.12 -25.34
C VAL A 357 13.30 9.36 -26.23
N GLY A 358 14.46 10.01 -26.42
CA GLY A 358 14.64 11.15 -27.31
C GLY A 358 14.17 10.89 -28.74
N GLN A 359 14.60 9.78 -29.33
CA GLN A 359 14.19 9.39 -30.68
C GLN A 359 12.68 9.12 -30.79
N ILE A 360 12.09 8.49 -29.76
CA ILE A 360 10.65 8.22 -29.72
C ILE A 360 9.86 9.53 -29.67
N VAL A 361 10.18 10.44 -28.74
CA VAL A 361 9.42 11.70 -28.60
C VAL A 361 9.64 12.67 -29.76
N GLN A 362 10.81 12.61 -30.42
CA GLN A 362 11.07 13.40 -31.63
C GLN A 362 10.35 12.82 -32.86
N GLY A 363 10.30 11.49 -32.96
CA GLY A 363 9.73 10.79 -34.10
C GLY A 363 8.20 10.64 -34.07
N CYS A 364 7.60 10.70 -32.88
CA CYS A 364 6.17 10.48 -32.64
C CYS A 364 5.50 11.76 -32.09
N PRO A 365 5.17 12.76 -32.94
CA PRO A 365 4.65 14.05 -32.49
C PRO A 365 3.20 14.00 -31.96
N LEU A 366 2.49 12.90 -32.21
CA LEU A 366 1.11 12.68 -31.79
C LEU A 366 0.98 11.96 -30.44
N LEU A 367 2.08 11.75 -29.71
CA LEU A 367 2.05 11.09 -28.41
C LEU A 367 1.16 11.84 -27.41
N ILE A 368 0.23 11.08 -26.83
CA ILE A 368 -0.73 11.48 -25.80
C ILE A 368 -0.43 10.73 -24.50
N TYR A 369 -0.14 9.43 -24.59
CA TYR A 369 0.15 8.57 -23.45
C TYR A 369 1.59 8.07 -23.49
N VAL A 370 2.35 8.34 -22.43
CA VAL A 370 3.73 7.89 -22.29
C VAL A 370 3.90 7.27 -20.91
N ASN A 371 4.18 5.97 -20.86
CA ASN A 371 4.53 5.29 -19.62
C ASN A 371 5.97 4.80 -19.66
N LEU A 372 6.79 5.34 -18.75
CA LEU A 372 8.21 5.03 -18.60
C LEU A 372 8.53 4.43 -17.22
N SER A 373 7.51 4.00 -16.47
CA SER A 373 7.70 3.53 -15.09
C SER A 373 8.65 2.34 -14.99
N PHE A 374 9.34 2.22 -13.86
CA PHE A 374 10.30 1.15 -13.59
C PHE A 374 11.42 1.03 -14.65
N THR A 375 11.87 2.15 -15.21
CA THR A 375 13.01 2.19 -16.15
C THR A 375 14.20 2.97 -15.57
N GLY A 376 15.38 2.77 -16.16
CA GLY A 376 16.64 3.43 -15.77
C GLY A 376 16.85 4.81 -16.43
N ILE A 377 15.78 5.52 -16.79
CA ILE A 377 15.88 6.84 -17.44
C ILE A 377 16.36 7.92 -16.47
N SER A 378 17.11 8.89 -16.98
CA SER A 378 17.64 10.03 -16.21
C SER A 378 16.93 11.35 -16.52
N ASP A 379 17.31 12.42 -15.83
CA ASP A 379 16.81 13.78 -16.10
C ASP A 379 16.98 14.21 -17.56
N ASN A 380 17.92 13.61 -18.29
CA ASN A 380 18.11 13.83 -19.73
C ASN A 380 16.87 13.39 -20.54
N SER A 381 16.25 12.26 -20.19
CA SER A 381 14.97 11.84 -20.78
C SER A 381 13.88 12.88 -20.57
N LEU A 382 13.73 13.40 -19.34
CA LEU A 382 12.72 14.42 -19.06
C LEU A 382 12.99 15.73 -19.80
N ARG A 383 14.26 16.12 -19.98
CA ARG A 383 14.63 17.26 -20.82
C ARG A 383 14.18 17.06 -22.28
N LEU A 384 14.34 15.85 -22.82
CA LEU A 384 13.94 15.52 -24.18
C LEU A 384 12.41 15.45 -24.33
N VAL A 385 11.72 14.83 -23.36
CA VAL A 385 10.25 14.81 -23.29
C VAL A 385 9.71 16.24 -23.23
N ALA A 386 10.23 17.09 -22.35
CA ALA A 386 9.81 18.48 -22.21
C ALA A 386 9.97 19.31 -23.50
N LYS A 387 11.01 19.00 -24.28
CA LYS A 387 11.35 19.70 -25.51
C LYS A 387 10.51 19.27 -26.71
N HIS A 388 10.17 17.99 -26.83
CA HIS A 388 9.59 17.43 -28.06
C HIS A 388 8.16 16.91 -27.90
N ALA A 389 7.76 16.52 -26.69
CA ALA A 389 6.48 15.87 -26.46
C ALA A 389 5.38 16.90 -26.13
N GLU A 390 4.93 17.64 -27.15
CA GLU A 390 4.03 18.80 -26.98
C GLU A 390 2.56 18.43 -26.69
N ASN A 391 2.16 17.18 -26.95
CA ASN A 391 0.76 16.73 -26.87
C ASN A 391 0.51 15.70 -25.77
N VAL A 392 1.52 15.38 -24.97
CA VAL A 392 1.41 14.39 -23.91
C VAL A 392 0.41 14.87 -22.85
N ARG A 393 -0.53 13.98 -22.51
CA ARG A 393 -1.56 14.20 -21.51
C ARG A 393 -1.46 13.22 -20.36
N PHE A 394 -0.96 12.01 -20.62
CA PHE A 394 -0.68 11.00 -19.61
C PHE A 394 0.82 10.77 -19.57
N LEU A 395 1.43 10.97 -18.41
CA LEU A 395 2.83 10.69 -18.18
C LEU A 395 3.00 9.91 -16.87
N SER A 396 3.60 8.73 -16.97
CA SER A 396 3.97 7.92 -15.81
C SER A 396 5.47 7.77 -15.69
N LEU A 397 5.99 8.15 -14.53
CA LEU A 397 7.40 8.14 -14.13
C LEU A 397 7.61 7.33 -12.84
N ALA A 398 6.66 6.46 -12.49
CA ALA A 398 6.70 5.71 -11.26
C ALA A 398 7.98 4.87 -11.13
N SER A 399 8.61 4.88 -9.95
CA SER A 399 9.84 4.16 -9.64
C SER A 399 11.01 4.37 -10.64
N CYS A 400 11.10 5.53 -11.28
CA CYS A 400 12.27 5.92 -12.07
C CYS A 400 13.38 6.49 -11.16
N GLN A 401 14.22 5.63 -10.59
CA GLN A 401 15.17 5.96 -9.51
C GLN A 401 16.33 6.91 -9.89
N GLN A 402 16.57 7.15 -11.19
CA GLN A 402 17.64 8.05 -11.66
C GLN A 402 17.13 9.46 -12.02
N LEU A 403 15.83 9.72 -11.84
CA LEU A 403 15.29 11.08 -11.95
C LEU A 403 15.60 11.88 -10.69
N SER A 404 15.59 13.20 -10.80
CA SER A 404 15.73 14.14 -9.69
C SER A 404 14.83 15.36 -9.87
N ASP A 405 14.87 16.28 -8.92
CA ASP A 405 14.20 17.58 -9.00
C ASP A 405 14.54 18.35 -10.29
N ARG A 406 15.77 18.18 -10.82
CA ARG A 406 16.17 18.82 -12.10
C ARG A 406 15.34 18.30 -13.27
N GLY A 407 15.03 17.01 -13.29
CA GLY A 407 14.15 16.40 -14.28
C GLY A 407 12.75 16.99 -14.25
N LEU A 408 12.17 17.16 -13.05
CA LEU A 408 10.86 17.80 -12.89
C LEU A 408 10.89 19.28 -13.29
N GLN A 409 11.98 20.00 -13.02
CA GLN A 409 12.16 21.38 -13.49
C GLN A 409 12.20 21.48 -15.01
N PHE A 410 12.91 20.56 -15.70
CA PHE A 410 12.86 20.51 -17.16
C PHE A 410 11.45 20.25 -17.67
N LEU A 411 10.73 19.31 -17.06
CA LEU A 411 9.34 19.03 -17.42
C LEU A 411 8.42 20.24 -17.21
N ALA A 412 8.58 20.97 -16.10
CA ALA A 412 7.82 22.20 -15.79
C ALA A 412 8.06 23.33 -16.80
N GLN A 413 9.21 23.36 -17.46
CA GLN A 413 9.54 24.33 -18.53
C GLN A 413 9.08 23.86 -19.92
N GLY A 414 8.62 22.61 -20.04
CA GLY A 414 8.21 22.01 -21.30
C GLY A 414 6.91 22.60 -21.86
N GLN A 415 6.81 22.68 -23.18
CA GLN A 415 5.62 23.24 -23.84
C GLN A 415 4.38 22.36 -23.64
N GLY A 416 4.53 21.04 -23.49
CA GLY A 416 3.39 20.12 -23.29
C GLY A 416 2.81 20.11 -21.88
N VAL A 417 3.51 20.67 -20.88
CA VAL A 417 3.22 20.41 -19.46
C VAL A 417 1.82 20.88 -19.02
N HIS A 418 1.32 21.96 -19.61
CA HIS A 418 0.01 22.53 -19.32
C HIS A 418 -1.17 21.70 -19.88
N LYS A 419 -0.88 20.68 -20.71
CA LYS A 419 -1.87 19.74 -21.25
C LYS A 419 -1.96 18.43 -20.45
N LEU A 420 -1.10 18.22 -19.45
CA LEU A 420 -1.12 17.02 -18.63
C LEU A 420 -2.47 16.89 -17.90
N GLU A 421 -3.09 15.73 -18.08
CA GLU A 421 -4.34 15.30 -17.44
C GLU A 421 -4.07 14.21 -16.38
N LEU A 422 -3.05 13.38 -16.58
CA LEU A 422 -2.61 12.35 -15.62
C LEU A 422 -1.10 12.39 -15.44
N LEU A 423 -0.69 12.48 -14.18
CA LEU A 423 0.71 12.42 -13.78
C LEU A 423 0.89 11.37 -12.67
N ASP A 424 1.80 10.44 -12.90
CA ASP A 424 2.21 9.43 -11.92
C ASP A 424 3.68 9.61 -11.54
N LEU A 425 3.91 9.97 -10.27
CA LEU A 425 5.24 10.11 -9.64
C LEU A 425 5.44 9.10 -8.50
N SER A 426 4.66 8.01 -8.48
CA SER A 426 4.70 6.99 -7.43
C SER A 426 6.12 6.43 -7.20
N GLU A 427 6.46 6.09 -5.95
CA GLU A 427 7.78 5.62 -5.53
C GLU A 427 8.95 6.59 -5.85
N GLY A 428 8.64 7.86 -6.13
CA GLY A 428 9.61 8.91 -6.44
C GLY A 428 10.27 9.54 -5.21
N VAL A 429 10.99 8.74 -4.41
CA VAL A 429 11.61 9.17 -3.14
C VAL A 429 12.65 10.30 -3.29
N GLN A 430 13.18 10.48 -4.50
CA GLN A 430 14.14 11.52 -4.87
C GLN A 430 13.55 12.93 -4.95
N PHE A 431 12.22 13.07 -5.06
CA PHE A 431 11.60 14.34 -5.41
C PHE A 431 11.30 15.15 -4.15
N SER A 432 11.79 16.39 -4.11
CA SER A 432 11.46 17.32 -3.04
C SER A 432 10.03 17.84 -3.17
N SER A 433 9.47 18.30 -2.04
CA SER A 433 8.15 18.93 -2.03
C SER A 433 8.11 20.17 -2.94
N ASP A 434 9.17 20.98 -2.94
CA ASP A 434 9.27 22.19 -3.75
C ASP A 434 9.25 21.87 -5.25
N ALA A 435 9.92 20.80 -5.68
CA ALA A 435 9.93 20.40 -7.09
C ALA A 435 8.55 19.91 -7.58
N ILE A 436 7.86 19.13 -6.75
CA ILE A 436 6.50 18.65 -7.05
C ILE A 436 5.51 19.82 -7.12
N VAL A 437 5.57 20.72 -6.15
CA VAL A 437 4.77 21.95 -6.12
C VAL A 437 5.05 22.82 -7.34
N HIS A 438 6.32 23.01 -7.68
CA HIS A 438 6.72 23.79 -8.85
C HIS A 438 6.12 23.21 -10.13
N LEU A 439 6.18 21.89 -10.30
CA LEU A 439 5.55 21.23 -11.44
C LEU A 439 4.02 21.41 -11.42
N ALA A 440 3.36 21.18 -10.28
CA ALA A 440 1.92 21.35 -10.12
C ALA A 440 1.46 22.78 -10.46
N SER A 441 2.27 23.79 -10.14
CA SER A 441 1.98 25.20 -10.48
C SER A 441 1.90 25.48 -11.99
N LYS A 442 2.37 24.56 -12.84
CA LYS A 442 2.30 24.66 -14.31
C LYS A 442 1.19 23.79 -14.90
N CYS A 443 0.72 22.78 -14.16
CA CYS A 443 -0.16 21.72 -14.66
C CYS A 443 -1.64 21.92 -14.27
N HIS A 444 -2.32 22.91 -14.84
CA HIS A 444 -3.67 23.30 -14.42
C HIS A 444 -4.80 22.36 -14.90
N LYS A 445 -4.53 21.44 -15.83
CA LYS A 445 -5.52 20.51 -16.42
C LYS A 445 -5.49 19.10 -15.83
N ILE A 446 -4.69 18.88 -14.78
CA ILE A 446 -4.56 17.58 -14.14
C ILE A 446 -5.90 17.16 -13.54
N LYS A 447 -6.31 15.95 -13.90
CA LYS A 447 -7.49 15.23 -13.38
C LYS A 447 -7.10 14.01 -12.56
N HIS A 448 -5.89 13.48 -12.74
CA HIS A 448 -5.43 12.26 -12.08
C HIS A 448 -4.01 12.45 -11.55
N LEU A 449 -3.84 12.27 -10.24
CA LEU A 449 -2.54 12.31 -9.57
C LEU A 449 -2.30 10.99 -8.84
N MET A 450 -1.15 10.38 -9.10
CA MET A 450 -0.69 9.18 -8.43
C MET A 450 0.64 9.48 -7.74
N PHE A 451 0.63 9.41 -6.40
CA PHE A 451 1.78 9.62 -5.52
C PHE A 451 1.92 8.44 -4.56
N ASN A 452 1.67 7.23 -5.05
CA ASN A 452 1.74 6.02 -4.23
C ASN A 452 3.18 5.84 -3.70
N ASP A 453 3.31 5.39 -2.46
CA ASP A 453 4.57 5.11 -1.76
C ASP A 453 5.57 6.29 -1.78
N MET A 454 5.07 7.53 -1.80
CA MET A 454 5.87 8.75 -1.64
C MET A 454 6.14 9.07 -0.17
N TYR A 455 7.03 8.31 0.48
CA TYR A 455 7.32 8.43 1.92
C TYR A 455 7.80 9.81 2.38
N ASN A 456 8.49 10.55 1.51
CA ASN A 456 9.04 11.88 1.79
C ASN A 456 8.02 13.02 1.58
N MET A 457 6.85 12.74 1.01
CA MET A 457 5.84 13.77 0.73
C MET A 457 5.12 14.17 2.01
N GLN A 458 5.22 15.44 2.39
CA GLN A 458 4.52 15.99 3.55
C GLN A 458 3.13 16.51 3.18
N SER A 459 2.27 16.65 4.19
CA SER A 459 0.92 17.21 4.03
C SER A 459 0.94 18.62 3.40
N ALA A 460 1.94 19.45 3.74
CA ALA A 460 2.11 20.79 3.17
C ALA A 460 2.23 20.76 1.63
N CYS A 461 3.04 19.84 1.10
CA CYS A 461 3.22 19.64 -0.33
C CYS A 461 1.88 19.30 -1.01
N LEU A 462 1.15 18.30 -0.49
CA LEU A 462 -0.11 17.88 -1.08
C LEU A 462 -1.19 18.98 -1.02
N MET A 463 -1.22 19.78 0.05
CA MET A 463 -2.13 20.93 0.16
C MET A 463 -1.84 21.98 -0.92
N GLU A 464 -0.57 22.28 -1.17
CA GLU A 464 -0.17 23.26 -2.17
C GLU A 464 -0.42 22.74 -3.60
N VAL A 465 -0.12 21.46 -3.86
CA VAL A 465 -0.49 20.78 -5.12
C VAL A 465 -2.00 20.86 -5.37
N ALA A 466 -2.83 20.59 -4.35
CA ALA A 466 -4.28 20.69 -4.45
C ALA A 466 -4.77 22.11 -4.77
N SER A 467 -4.06 23.13 -4.28
CA SER A 467 -4.38 24.54 -4.56
C SER A 467 -4.12 24.93 -6.02
N HIS A 468 -3.07 24.36 -6.64
CA HIS A 468 -2.74 24.60 -8.05
C HIS A 468 -3.56 23.74 -9.02
N CYS A 469 -4.01 22.56 -8.57
CA CYS A 469 -4.76 21.59 -9.36
C CYS A 469 -6.19 21.37 -8.78
N PRO A 470 -7.11 22.34 -8.87
CA PRO A 470 -8.42 22.24 -8.21
C PRO A 470 -9.41 21.27 -8.89
N SER A 471 -9.12 20.86 -10.13
CA SER A 471 -10.01 20.01 -10.95
C SER A 471 -9.66 18.51 -10.87
N VAL A 472 -8.83 18.10 -9.91
CA VAL A 472 -8.43 16.70 -9.76
C VAL A 472 -9.66 15.86 -9.40
N GLU A 473 -9.85 14.78 -10.17
CA GLU A 473 -10.92 13.80 -10.02
C GLU A 473 -10.43 12.50 -9.37
N HIS A 474 -9.14 12.17 -9.50
CA HIS A 474 -8.56 10.92 -9.03
C HIS A 474 -7.26 11.18 -8.27
N TYR A 475 -7.22 10.76 -7.00
CA TYR A 475 -6.01 10.72 -6.18
C TYR A 475 -5.70 9.27 -5.78
N GLU A 476 -4.47 8.84 -6.08
CA GLU A 476 -3.87 7.63 -5.51
C GLU A 476 -2.72 8.01 -4.59
N LEU A 477 -2.89 7.76 -3.29
CA LEU A 477 -1.99 8.15 -2.20
C LEU A 477 -1.71 6.94 -1.31
N PHE A 478 -1.55 5.76 -1.92
CA PHE A 478 -1.24 4.52 -1.21
C PHE A 478 0.08 4.68 -0.44
N GLY A 479 0.17 4.19 0.80
CA GLY A 479 1.45 4.13 1.53
C GLY A 479 2.10 5.49 1.86
N CYS A 480 1.38 6.61 1.72
CA CYS A 480 1.89 7.95 2.04
C CYS A 480 1.90 8.22 3.55
N SER A 481 2.81 7.57 4.28
CA SER A 481 2.84 7.55 5.76
C SER A 481 2.99 8.90 6.46
N SER A 482 3.30 9.98 5.74
CA SER A 482 3.53 11.33 6.27
C SER A 482 2.31 12.26 6.12
N LEU A 483 1.20 11.77 5.55
CA LEU A 483 -0.02 12.54 5.37
C LEU A 483 -0.89 12.58 6.64
N THR A 484 -1.41 13.76 6.97
CA THR A 484 -2.33 14.02 8.09
C THR A 484 -3.71 14.42 7.57
N ASP A 485 -4.69 14.48 8.47
CA ASP A 485 -6.08 14.82 8.14
C ASP A 485 -6.24 16.20 7.45
N ASP A 486 -5.32 17.14 7.68
CA ASP A 486 -5.32 18.46 7.04
C ASP A 486 -5.10 18.39 5.53
N SER A 487 -4.27 17.45 5.06
CA SER A 487 -4.07 17.24 3.63
C SER A 487 -5.36 16.83 2.92
N PHE A 488 -6.17 15.99 3.58
CA PHE A 488 -7.48 15.55 3.09
C PHE A 488 -8.50 16.66 3.05
N ARG A 489 -8.42 17.62 3.98
CA ARG A 489 -9.25 18.83 3.92
C ARG A 489 -8.98 19.65 2.66
N ALA A 490 -7.73 19.71 2.20
CA ALA A 490 -7.33 20.47 1.01
C ALA A 490 -7.70 19.74 -0.30
N ILE A 491 -7.44 18.43 -0.40
CA ILE A 491 -7.80 17.65 -1.59
C ILE A 491 -9.30 17.37 -1.71
N SER A 492 -10.06 17.56 -0.63
CA SER A 492 -11.52 17.43 -0.64
C SER A 492 -12.17 18.53 -1.50
N ASN A 493 -12.57 18.18 -2.72
CA ASN A 493 -13.21 19.08 -3.67
C ASN A 493 -14.47 18.43 -4.30
N ARG A 494 -15.23 19.20 -5.08
CA ARG A 494 -16.46 18.69 -5.71
C ARG A 494 -16.23 17.80 -6.94
N SER A 495 -15.06 17.88 -7.56
CA SER A 495 -14.71 17.06 -8.73
C SER A 495 -14.17 15.69 -8.34
N LEU A 496 -13.83 15.45 -7.08
CA LEU A 496 -13.20 14.22 -6.63
C LEU A 496 -14.14 13.02 -6.76
N ARG A 497 -13.69 12.03 -7.53
CA ARG A 497 -14.42 10.82 -7.90
C ARG A 497 -13.80 9.55 -7.33
N VAL A 498 -12.47 9.48 -7.32
CA VAL A 498 -11.71 8.33 -6.85
C VAL A 498 -10.64 8.77 -5.86
N LEU A 499 -10.62 8.14 -4.69
CA LEU A 499 -9.62 8.37 -3.67
C LEU A 499 -9.13 7.03 -3.12
N LYS A 500 -7.84 6.74 -3.30
CA LYS A 500 -7.19 5.54 -2.76
C LYS A 500 -6.15 5.92 -1.72
N LEU A 501 -6.36 5.50 -0.48
CA LEU A 501 -5.58 5.85 0.71
C LEU A 501 -5.10 4.61 1.46
N ASP A 502 -5.02 3.45 0.82
CA ASP A 502 -4.67 2.24 1.57
C ASP A 502 -3.28 2.39 2.20
N LYS A 503 -3.08 1.79 3.38
CA LYS A 503 -1.84 1.85 4.19
C LYS A 503 -1.41 3.24 4.64
N ASN A 504 -2.37 4.12 4.94
CA ASN A 504 -2.09 5.39 5.60
C ASN A 504 -2.35 5.26 7.11
N ASP A 505 -1.30 5.06 7.90
CA ASP A 505 -1.44 4.78 9.35
C ASP A 505 -1.77 6.00 10.21
N ILE A 506 -1.53 7.21 9.71
CA ILE A 506 -1.70 8.44 10.48
C ILE A 506 -3.13 8.98 10.40
N ILE A 507 -3.83 8.75 9.29
CA ILE A 507 -5.14 9.35 9.02
C ILE A 507 -6.19 8.87 10.02
N THR A 508 -7.09 9.75 10.41
CA THR A 508 -8.14 9.47 11.40
C THR A 508 -9.53 9.72 10.81
N ASP A 509 -10.55 9.53 11.64
CA ASP A 509 -11.95 9.79 11.28
C ASP A 509 -12.21 11.24 10.81
N ALA A 510 -11.35 12.19 11.20
CA ALA A 510 -11.47 13.60 10.82
C ALA A 510 -11.31 13.82 9.31
N ALA A 511 -10.40 13.09 8.63
CA ALA A 511 -10.23 13.15 7.18
C ALA A 511 -11.55 12.81 6.45
N PHE A 512 -12.24 11.76 6.90
CA PHE A 512 -13.51 11.33 6.31
C PHE A 512 -14.65 12.31 6.59
N GLY A 513 -14.59 13.04 7.70
CA GLY A 513 -15.51 14.16 8.00
C GLY A 513 -15.44 15.26 6.94
N HIS A 514 -14.26 15.56 6.40
CA HIS A 514 -14.09 16.52 5.31
C HIS A 514 -14.59 15.96 3.98
N LEU A 515 -14.22 14.71 3.65
CA LEU A 515 -14.63 14.03 2.42
C LEU A 515 -16.15 13.93 2.32
N GLY A 516 -16.82 13.47 3.38
CA GLY A 516 -18.28 13.30 3.43
C GLY A 516 -19.07 14.58 3.16
N ARG A 517 -18.52 15.74 3.52
CA ARG A 517 -19.17 17.06 3.34
C ARG A 517 -18.86 17.73 2.01
N ARG A 518 -17.68 17.48 1.44
CA ARG A 518 -17.13 18.27 0.32
C ARG A 518 -17.06 17.53 -1.01
N CYS A 519 -17.12 16.18 -0.99
CA CYS A 519 -16.93 15.33 -2.17
C CYS A 519 -18.22 14.57 -2.53
N PRO A 520 -19.30 15.23 -2.97
CA PRO A 520 -20.57 14.56 -3.24
C PRO A 520 -20.45 13.49 -4.33
N GLU A 521 -19.62 13.72 -5.36
CA GLU A 521 -19.45 12.88 -6.55
C GLU A 521 -18.49 11.68 -6.36
N LEU A 522 -18.01 11.45 -5.12
CA LEU A 522 -17.07 10.36 -4.83
C LEU A 522 -17.75 9.00 -5.04
N HIS A 523 -17.23 8.20 -5.96
CA HIS A 523 -17.76 6.87 -6.28
C HIS A 523 -16.82 5.72 -5.93
N GLN A 524 -15.52 5.98 -5.74
CA GLN A 524 -14.57 4.97 -5.27
C GLN A 524 -13.73 5.53 -4.12
N LEU A 525 -13.78 4.83 -3.00
CA LEU A 525 -12.98 5.13 -1.82
C LEU A 525 -12.30 3.84 -1.33
N CYS A 526 -10.97 3.82 -1.35
CA CYS A 526 -10.17 2.73 -0.81
C CYS A 526 -9.38 3.23 0.40
N VAL A 527 -9.53 2.56 1.54
CA VAL A 527 -8.95 2.92 2.84
C VAL A 527 -8.46 1.67 3.58
N ALA A 528 -8.05 0.64 2.84
CA ALA A 528 -7.61 -0.61 3.44
C ALA A 528 -6.35 -0.42 4.28
N ASP A 529 -6.21 -1.20 5.35
CA ASP A 529 -5.03 -1.21 6.22
C ASP A 529 -4.72 0.18 6.85
N CYS A 530 -5.75 1.00 7.09
CA CYS A 530 -5.63 2.26 7.82
C CYS A 530 -5.99 2.05 9.30
N VAL A 531 -4.98 1.84 10.14
CA VAL A 531 -5.14 1.33 11.53
C VAL A 531 -5.84 2.29 12.51
N ARG A 532 -5.94 3.58 12.17
CA ARG A 532 -6.55 4.62 13.02
C ARG A 532 -7.99 4.97 12.64
N VAL A 533 -8.53 4.39 11.56
CA VAL A 533 -9.90 4.61 11.11
C VAL A 533 -10.87 3.79 11.95
N THR A 534 -11.89 4.44 12.51
CA THR A 534 -12.88 3.82 13.41
C THR A 534 -14.30 3.93 12.87
N ASP A 535 -15.27 3.40 13.62
CA ASP A 535 -16.70 3.47 13.30
C ASP A 535 -17.22 4.90 13.08
N GLN A 536 -16.52 5.92 13.58
CA GLN A 536 -16.88 7.31 13.35
C GLN A 536 -16.64 7.75 11.89
N ALA A 537 -15.60 7.24 11.21
CA ALA A 537 -15.41 7.44 9.78
C ALA A 537 -16.58 6.89 8.96
N LEU A 538 -17.15 5.73 9.33
CA LEU A 538 -18.28 5.12 8.62
C LEU A 538 -19.53 6.01 8.62
N LYS A 539 -19.74 6.81 9.67
CA LYS A 539 -20.83 7.80 9.70
C LYS A 539 -20.60 8.92 8.68
N ALA A 540 -19.36 9.38 8.55
CA ALA A 540 -19.00 10.42 7.58
C ALA A 540 -19.06 9.89 6.13
N ILE A 541 -18.53 8.68 5.90
CA ILE A 541 -18.61 7.97 4.62
C ILE A 541 -20.08 7.73 4.22
N GLY A 542 -20.96 7.48 5.19
CA GLY A 542 -22.41 7.34 4.94
C GLY A 542 -23.09 8.58 4.33
N GLN A 543 -22.44 9.75 4.35
CA GLN A 543 -22.93 10.97 3.68
C GLN A 543 -22.70 10.93 2.17
N LEU A 544 -21.78 10.08 1.69
CA LEU A 544 -21.40 9.95 0.28
C LEU A 544 -22.43 9.10 -0.47
N ARG A 545 -23.27 9.78 -1.25
CA ARG A 545 -24.44 9.15 -1.90
C ARG A 545 -24.10 8.30 -3.11
N TYR A 546 -22.99 8.60 -3.78
CA TYR A 546 -22.62 7.96 -5.06
C TYR A 546 -21.50 6.92 -4.94
N ILE A 547 -21.09 6.54 -3.72
CA ILE A 547 -20.11 5.45 -3.51
C ILE A 547 -20.60 4.17 -4.19
N ARG A 548 -19.77 3.61 -5.05
CA ARG A 548 -19.93 2.33 -5.75
C ARG A 548 -18.91 1.30 -5.26
N VAL A 549 -17.68 1.74 -5.02
CA VAL A 549 -16.58 0.91 -4.51
C VAL A 549 -16.12 1.49 -3.19
N LEU A 550 -16.21 0.67 -2.13
CA LEU A 550 -15.72 1.01 -0.80
C LEU A 550 -14.85 -0.15 -0.32
N ASN A 551 -13.53 0.09 -0.23
CA ASN A 551 -12.59 -0.87 0.33
C ASN A 551 -12.16 -0.42 1.73
N LEU A 552 -12.48 -1.23 2.72
CA LEU A 552 -12.17 -1.02 4.15
C LEU A 552 -11.48 -2.26 4.74
N ALA A 553 -10.87 -3.09 3.89
CA ALA A 553 -10.18 -4.30 4.32
C ALA A 553 -9.09 -3.96 5.35
N ASP A 554 -8.89 -4.83 6.33
CA ASP A 554 -7.82 -4.70 7.33
C ASP A 554 -7.83 -3.40 8.17
N CYS A 555 -8.94 -2.64 8.16
CA CYS A 555 -9.18 -1.58 9.15
C CYS A 555 -9.58 -2.19 10.50
N VAL A 556 -8.59 -2.55 11.31
CA VAL A 556 -8.76 -3.33 12.55
C VAL A 556 -9.63 -2.69 13.63
N ARG A 557 -9.94 -1.39 13.53
CA ARG A 557 -10.77 -0.65 14.49
C ARG A 557 -12.21 -0.42 14.01
N LEU A 558 -12.59 -0.97 12.87
CA LEU A 558 -13.98 -0.99 12.41
C LEU A 558 -14.73 -2.17 13.03
N SER A 559 -15.99 -1.93 13.36
CA SER A 559 -16.90 -2.94 13.92
C SER A 559 -18.25 -2.95 13.22
N ASP A 560 -19.01 -4.02 13.43
CA ASP A 560 -20.39 -4.10 12.91
C ASP A 560 -21.29 -2.99 13.46
N ALA A 561 -20.96 -2.38 14.60
CA ALA A 561 -21.72 -1.28 15.18
C ALA A 561 -21.65 -0.04 14.28
N GLY A 562 -20.47 0.31 13.76
CA GLY A 562 -20.29 1.40 12.81
C GLY A 562 -21.00 1.16 11.48
N ALA A 563 -20.95 -0.08 10.97
CA ALA A 563 -21.64 -0.46 9.74
C ALA A 563 -23.17 -0.32 9.87
N ARG A 564 -23.74 -0.69 11.03
CA ARG A 564 -25.18 -0.52 11.33
C ARG A 564 -25.59 0.93 11.55
N ALA A 565 -24.68 1.75 12.08
CA ALA A 565 -24.91 3.17 12.36
C ALA A 565 -24.79 4.06 11.10
N SER A 566 -24.21 3.55 10.01
CA SER A 566 -24.22 4.24 8.73
C SER A 566 -25.66 4.43 8.25
N PRO A 567 -26.09 5.63 7.84
CA PRO A 567 -27.46 5.89 7.43
C PRO A 567 -27.91 4.86 6.39
N ARG A 568 -28.96 4.10 6.72
CA ARG A 568 -29.57 3.11 5.82
C ARG A 568 -29.75 3.76 4.45
N ARG A 569 -29.01 3.26 3.45
CA ARG A 569 -29.25 3.58 2.04
C ARG A 569 -30.72 3.31 1.78
N ARG A 570 -31.52 4.36 1.58
CA ARG A 570 -32.82 4.21 0.92
C ARG A 570 -32.47 3.71 -0.48
N SER A 571 -32.76 2.45 -0.73
CA SER A 571 -32.82 1.92 -2.09
C SER A 571 -33.66 2.88 -2.92
N PRO A 572 -33.27 3.18 -4.17
CA PRO A 572 -34.22 3.80 -5.10
C PRO A 572 -35.40 2.84 -5.14
N SER A 573 -36.54 3.29 -4.60
CA SER A 573 -37.79 2.56 -4.67
C SER A 573 -37.95 2.12 -6.11
N ARG A 574 -38.08 0.80 -6.32
CA ARG A 574 -38.63 0.21 -7.53
C ARG A 574 -39.73 1.15 -8.01
N CYS A 575 -39.59 1.70 -9.22
CA CYS A 575 -40.71 2.27 -9.93
C CYS A 575 -41.81 1.21 -9.88
N ALA A 576 -42.82 1.45 -9.05
CA ALA A 576 -44.05 0.70 -9.12
C ALA A 576 -44.56 0.94 -10.54
N SER A 577 -44.55 -0.10 -11.35
CA SER A 577 -45.27 -0.14 -12.61
C SER A 577 -46.72 0.23 -12.30
N SER A 578 -47.09 1.45 -12.65
CA SER A 578 -48.48 1.88 -12.76
C SER A 578 -49.12 1.05 -13.86
N THR A 579 -49.65 -0.11 -13.49
CA THR A 579 -50.65 -0.80 -14.30
C THR A 579 -51.97 -0.15 -13.97
N SER A 580 -52.49 0.59 -14.95
CA SER A 580 -53.87 1.07 -14.98
C SER A 580 -54.83 -0.12 -14.84
N PRO A 581 -55.94 0.02 -14.11
CA PRO A 581 -56.93 -1.04 -14.02
C PRO A 581 -57.77 -1.04 -15.30
N THR A 582 -57.78 -2.17 -16.01
CA THR A 582 -58.81 -2.47 -17.00
C THR A 582 -60.12 -2.83 -16.28
N PRO A 583 -61.28 -2.40 -16.80
CA PRO A 583 -62.56 -2.51 -16.09
C PRO A 583 -63.10 -3.94 -16.17
N SER A 584 -63.53 -4.46 -15.02
CA SER A 584 -64.28 -5.71 -14.90
C SER A 584 -65.69 -5.54 -15.46
N ALA A 585 -65.98 -6.21 -16.56
CA ALA A 585 -67.34 -6.47 -17.00
C ALA A 585 -67.94 -7.59 -16.14
N SER A 586 -69.03 -7.31 -15.44
CA SER A 586 -69.94 -8.28 -14.85
C SER A 586 -71.23 -8.33 -15.67
N PRO A 587 -71.81 -9.52 -15.93
CA PRO A 587 -73.02 -9.65 -16.73
C PRO A 587 -74.30 -9.49 -15.89
N THR A 588 -75.34 -8.95 -16.55
CA THR A 588 -76.80 -9.20 -16.40
C THR A 588 -77.45 -8.99 -15.02
N THR A 589 -78.44 -8.08 -14.92
CA THR A 589 -79.90 -8.35 -15.04
C THR A 589 -80.72 -7.11 -14.70
N GLU A 590 -81.81 -6.93 -15.47
CA GLU A 590 -82.96 -6.01 -15.34
C GLU A 590 -82.78 -4.50 -15.61
#